data_AF-A0A497N082-F1
#
_entry.id   AF-A0A497N082-F1
#
_cell.length_a   1.000
_cell.length_b   1.000
_cell.length_c   1.000
_cell.angle_alpha   90.00
_cell.angle_beta   90.00
_cell.angle_gamma   90.00
#
_symmetry.space_group_name_H-M   'P 1'
#
loop_
_entity.id
_entity.type
_entity.pdbx_description
1 polymer ?
#
loop_
_entity_poly.entity_id
_entity_poly.type
_entity_poly.pdbx_seq_one_letter_code
_entity_poly.pdbx_strand_id
1 'polypeptide(L)'
;MEKKQISEVAKLANLSERLLVYKTMISTSYAFIVWSISFTVAALATWSTIFGPWFPTFVKAFNWVLTAALGSAGVVGMFLMFYIFSRTAPLKAKQLDMKPVARWVFSFVFPYGFAYIVAFLVGIETVISVAWYVALAGTMLHIAALVENEYVKKGLFVARPFFLAGVLMMITSPLVLFTALVRNTATYTIEGVGHWSSEVAYLSANMLALTLMLAIYFVASLYTFFKAEGAMIRHETQSQ
;
A
#
# COMPACT_ATOMS: atom_id res chain seq x y z
N MET A 1 28.15 -29.62 32.66
CA MET A 1 27.45 -29.99 31.41
C MET A 1 26.17 -29.17 31.22
N GLU A 2 25.33 -29.07 32.25
CA GLU A 2 24.04 -28.34 32.23
C GLU A 2 24.12 -26.86 31.78
N LYS A 3 25.10 -26.09 32.28
CA LYS A 3 25.29 -24.68 31.88
C LYS A 3 25.58 -24.50 30.38
N LYS A 4 26.25 -25.46 29.75
CA LYS A 4 26.59 -25.40 28.32
C LYS A 4 25.34 -25.67 27.47
N GLN A 5 24.52 -26.65 27.86
CA GLN A 5 23.23 -26.91 27.23
C GLN A 5 22.26 -25.75 27.37
N ILE A 6 22.13 -25.14 28.56
CA ILE A 6 21.26 -23.96 28.77
C ILE A 6 21.72 -22.78 27.89
N SER A 7 23.03 -22.56 27.77
CA SER A 7 23.60 -21.53 26.89
C SER A 7 23.30 -21.78 25.41
N GLU A 8 23.44 -23.03 24.95
CA GLU A 8 23.14 -23.40 23.56
C GLU A 8 21.64 -23.26 23.24
N VAL A 9 20.76 -23.68 24.16
CA VAL A 9 19.31 -23.50 24.02
C VAL A 9 18.93 -22.01 23.97
N ALA A 10 19.53 -21.17 24.82
CA ALA A 10 19.29 -19.73 24.80
C ALA A 10 19.76 -19.07 23.49
N LYS A 11 20.92 -19.50 22.95
CA LYS A 11 21.42 -19.04 21.65
C LYS A 11 20.49 -19.43 20.51
N LEU A 12 19.99 -20.67 20.51
CA LEU A 12 19.04 -21.17 19.51
C LEU A 12 17.70 -20.44 19.58
N ALA A 13 17.18 -20.18 20.78
CA ALA A 13 15.95 -19.41 20.98
C ALA A 13 16.10 -17.97 20.43
N ASN A 14 17.20 -17.29 20.75
CA ASN A 14 17.48 -15.94 20.26
C ASN A 14 17.62 -15.92 18.72
N LEU A 15 18.31 -16.89 18.13
CA LEU A 15 18.42 -17.01 16.68
C LEU A 15 17.04 -17.24 16.02
N SER A 16 16.19 -18.07 16.64
CA SER A 16 14.84 -18.33 16.14
C SER A 16 13.97 -17.07 16.16
N GLU A 17 14.02 -16.28 17.23
CA GLU A 17 13.31 -14.99 17.33
C GLU A 17 13.79 -14.00 16.26
N ARG A 18 15.11 -13.90 16.03
CA ARG A 18 15.68 -13.06 14.98
C ARG A 18 15.22 -13.46 13.58
N LEU A 19 15.28 -14.75 13.27
CA LEU A 19 14.82 -15.27 11.99
C LEU A 19 13.33 -15.01 11.78
N LEU A 20 12.52 -15.07 12.84
CA LEU A 20 11.10 -14.73 12.78
C LEU A 20 10.89 -13.25 12.44
N VAL A 21 11.59 -12.34 13.13
CA VAL A 21 11.53 -10.89 12.86
C VAL A 21 11.98 -10.62 11.42
N TYR A 22 13.14 -11.13 11.02
CA TYR A 22 13.70 -10.95 9.69
C TYR A 22 12.74 -11.45 8.60
N LYS A 23 12.22 -12.67 8.74
CA LYS A 23 11.22 -13.24 7.81
C LYS A 23 9.98 -12.37 7.71
N THR A 24 9.48 -11.86 8.84
CA THR A 24 8.29 -11.01 8.88
C THR A 24 8.53 -9.68 8.17
N MET A 25 9.68 -9.03 8.41
CA MET A 25 10.04 -7.77 7.77
C MET A 25 10.28 -7.94 6.26
N ILE A 26 11.00 -8.98 5.85
CA ILE A 26 11.20 -9.26 4.42
C ILE A 26 9.89 -9.52 3.71
N SER A 27 9.01 -10.31 4.32
CA SER A 27 7.70 -10.58 3.74
C SER A 27 6.87 -9.30 3.62
N THR A 28 6.98 -8.39 4.60
CA THR A 28 6.36 -7.06 4.54
C THR A 28 6.92 -6.23 3.39
N SER A 29 8.24 -6.17 3.25
CA SER A 29 8.92 -5.48 2.15
C SER A 29 8.47 -5.99 0.77
N TYR A 30 8.42 -7.32 0.58
CA TYR A 30 7.90 -7.92 -0.64
C TYR A 30 6.43 -7.58 -0.87
N ALA A 31 5.61 -7.55 0.18
CA ALA A 31 4.21 -7.19 0.06
C ALA A 31 4.01 -5.76 -0.47
N PHE A 32 4.82 -4.80 -0.03
CA PHE A 32 4.80 -3.43 -0.57
C PHE A 32 5.16 -3.38 -2.06
N ILE A 33 6.18 -4.14 -2.49
CA ILE A 33 6.61 -4.19 -3.90
C ILE A 33 5.54 -4.86 -4.77
N VAL A 34 5.05 -6.04 -4.38
CA VAL A 34 4.04 -6.77 -5.14
C VAL A 34 2.79 -5.93 -5.29
N TRP A 35 2.41 -5.22 -4.23
CA TRP A 35 1.24 -4.36 -4.25
C TRP A 35 1.42 -3.13 -5.14
N SER A 36 2.56 -2.44 -5.07
CA SER A 36 2.84 -1.29 -5.93
C SER A 36 2.83 -1.67 -7.40
N ILE A 37 3.42 -2.82 -7.74
CA ILE A 37 3.42 -3.36 -9.11
C ILE A 37 1.99 -3.70 -9.55
N SER A 38 1.20 -4.37 -8.70
CA SER A 38 -0.16 -4.76 -9.05
C SER A 38 -1.04 -3.56 -9.37
N PHE A 39 -0.99 -2.51 -8.55
CA PHE A 39 -1.70 -1.25 -8.82
C PHE A 39 -1.21 -0.61 -10.12
N THR A 40 0.11 -0.52 -10.31
CA THR A 40 0.69 0.09 -11.51
C THR A 40 0.28 -0.65 -12.77
N VAL A 41 0.31 -1.99 -12.76
CA VAL A 41 -0.07 -2.83 -13.90
C VAL A 41 -1.57 -2.73 -14.19
N ALA A 42 -2.43 -2.80 -13.18
CA ALA A 42 -3.88 -2.66 -13.37
C ALA A 42 -4.24 -1.30 -13.98
N ALA A 43 -3.55 -0.28 -13.51
CA ALA A 43 -3.75 1.08 -13.96
C ALA A 43 -3.22 1.26 -15.40
N LEU A 44 -2.00 0.81 -15.71
CA LEU A 44 -1.44 0.77 -17.07
C LEU A 44 -2.31 -0.02 -18.05
N ALA A 45 -2.85 -1.16 -17.65
CA ALA A 45 -3.77 -1.94 -18.48
C ALA A 45 -5.07 -1.18 -18.78
N THR A 46 -5.56 -0.41 -17.80
CA THR A 46 -6.73 0.46 -18.01
C THR A 46 -6.40 1.55 -19.02
N TRP A 47 -5.27 2.24 -18.87
CA TRP A 47 -4.83 3.26 -19.83
C TRP A 47 -4.57 2.73 -21.23
N SER A 48 -3.93 1.57 -21.36
CA SER A 48 -3.66 0.98 -22.68
C SER A 48 -4.94 0.54 -23.39
N THR A 49 -5.96 0.12 -22.64
CA THR A 49 -7.28 -0.21 -23.19
C THR A 49 -8.01 1.05 -23.66
N ILE A 50 -7.91 2.13 -22.90
CA ILE A 50 -8.58 3.40 -23.21
C ILE A 50 -7.88 4.13 -24.36
N PHE A 51 -6.57 4.34 -24.32
CA PHE A 51 -5.82 5.03 -25.38
C PHE A 51 -5.42 4.10 -26.54
N GLY A 52 -5.99 2.89 -26.57
CA GLY A 52 -5.76 1.89 -27.60
C GLY A 52 -6.93 1.76 -28.59
N PRO A 53 -6.99 0.64 -29.33
CA PRO A 53 -8.03 0.38 -30.33
C PRO A 53 -9.47 0.42 -29.81
N TRP A 54 -9.65 0.32 -28.49
CA TRP A 54 -10.96 0.26 -27.83
C TRP A 54 -11.46 1.61 -27.30
N PHE A 55 -10.75 2.71 -27.63
CA PHE A 55 -11.09 4.07 -27.21
C PHE A 55 -12.57 4.44 -27.42
N PRO A 56 -13.21 4.20 -28.59
CA PRO A 56 -14.61 4.60 -28.81
C PRO A 56 -15.59 3.94 -27.84
N THR A 57 -15.27 2.74 -27.39
CA THR A 57 -16.11 1.93 -26.49
C THR A 57 -15.97 2.39 -25.05
N PHE A 58 -14.74 2.64 -24.59
CA PHE A 58 -14.46 2.87 -23.18
C PHE A 58 -14.40 4.33 -22.75
N VAL A 59 -14.27 5.27 -23.69
CA VAL A 59 -14.19 6.70 -23.37
C VAL A 59 -15.40 7.20 -22.57
N LYS A 60 -16.60 6.67 -22.85
CA LYS A 60 -17.85 7.02 -22.13
C LYS A 60 -17.94 6.42 -20.73
N ALA A 61 -17.19 5.34 -20.46
CA ALA A 61 -17.20 4.63 -19.18
C ALA A 61 -15.88 4.80 -18.41
N PHE A 62 -15.01 5.73 -18.82
CA PHE A 62 -13.64 5.89 -18.32
C PHE A 62 -13.53 5.86 -16.78
N ASN A 63 -14.30 6.73 -16.11
CA ASN A 63 -14.28 6.84 -14.65
C ASN A 63 -14.67 5.52 -13.97
N TRP A 64 -15.65 4.80 -14.51
CA TRP A 64 -16.13 3.54 -13.96
C TRP A 64 -15.12 2.40 -14.16
N VAL A 65 -14.52 2.31 -15.36
CA VAL A 65 -13.52 1.29 -15.66
C VAL A 65 -12.25 1.49 -14.83
N LEU A 66 -11.77 2.74 -14.74
CA LEU A 66 -10.61 3.08 -13.91
C LEU A 66 -10.88 2.82 -12.42
N THR A 67 -12.04 3.24 -11.92
CA THR A 67 -12.42 3.00 -10.53
C THR A 67 -12.57 1.50 -10.24
N ALA A 68 -13.15 0.72 -11.16
CA ALA A 68 -13.28 -0.73 -10.98
C ALA A 68 -11.93 -1.45 -11.03
N ALA A 69 -11.03 -1.07 -11.95
CA ALA A 69 -9.70 -1.65 -12.07
C ALA A 69 -8.83 -1.33 -10.84
N LEU A 70 -8.81 -0.06 -10.41
CA LEU A 70 -8.09 0.35 -9.20
C LEU A 70 -8.71 -0.24 -7.93
N GLY A 71 -10.04 -0.30 -7.86
CA GLY A 71 -10.78 -0.90 -6.76
C GLY A 71 -10.52 -2.39 -6.61
N SER A 72 -10.56 -3.14 -7.72
CA SER A 72 -10.24 -4.57 -7.73
C SER A 72 -8.77 -4.84 -7.39
N ALA A 73 -7.83 -4.05 -7.92
CA ALA A 73 -6.41 -4.10 -7.52
C ALA A 73 -6.23 -3.79 -6.02
N GLY A 74 -7.02 -2.85 -5.49
CA GLY A 74 -7.14 -2.54 -4.06
C GLY A 74 -7.54 -3.73 -3.23
N VAL A 75 -8.66 -4.37 -3.58
CA VAL A 75 -9.19 -5.54 -2.85
C VAL A 75 -8.23 -6.72 -2.93
N VAL A 76 -7.72 -7.05 -4.12
CA VAL A 76 -6.74 -8.14 -4.31
C VAL A 76 -5.47 -7.87 -3.52
N GLY A 77 -4.96 -6.63 -3.55
CA GLY A 77 -3.80 -6.21 -2.77
C GLY A 77 -4.02 -6.33 -1.26
N MET A 78 -5.19 -5.92 -0.77
CA MET A 78 -5.59 -6.08 0.63
C MET A 78 -5.57 -7.55 1.07
N PHE A 79 -6.14 -8.45 0.26
CA PHE A 79 -6.14 -9.89 0.55
C PHE A 79 -4.73 -10.50 0.50
N LEU A 80 -3.91 -10.11 -0.48
CA LEU A 80 -2.53 -10.58 -0.62
C LEU A 80 -1.66 -10.13 0.55
N MET A 81 -1.73 -8.86 0.94
CA MET A 81 -1.02 -8.35 2.12
C MET A 81 -1.46 -9.11 3.38
N PHE A 82 -2.77 -9.23 3.60
CA PHE A 82 -3.30 -9.99 4.74
C PHE A 82 -2.81 -11.44 4.73
N TYR A 83 -2.84 -12.09 3.57
CA TYR A 83 -2.38 -13.46 3.41
C TYR A 83 -0.89 -13.61 3.77
N ILE A 84 -0.03 -12.73 3.26
CA ILE A 84 1.41 -12.71 3.58
C ILE A 84 1.63 -12.49 5.08
N PHE A 85 0.90 -11.58 5.71
CA PHE A 85 0.96 -11.36 7.17
C PHE A 85 0.49 -12.56 7.98
N SER A 86 -0.63 -13.18 7.59
CA SER A 86 -1.19 -14.34 8.30
C SER A 86 -0.27 -15.56 8.26
N ARG A 87 0.52 -15.71 7.20
CA ARG A 87 1.50 -16.79 7.02
C ARG A 87 2.81 -16.56 7.77
N THR A 88 3.13 -15.31 8.08
CA THR A 88 4.39 -14.91 8.74
C THR A 88 4.23 -14.65 10.23
N ALA A 89 2.99 -14.47 10.70
CA ALA A 89 2.67 -14.41 12.11
C ALA A 89 3.08 -15.71 12.85
N PRO A 90 3.63 -15.61 14.07
CA PRO A 90 4.08 -16.78 14.83
C PRO A 90 2.93 -17.76 15.11
N LEU A 91 3.23 -19.07 15.08
CA LEU A 91 2.29 -20.17 15.35
C LEU A 91 1.56 -20.04 16.70
N LYS A 92 2.14 -19.35 17.70
CA LYS A 92 1.47 -19.06 18.98
C LYS A 92 0.35 -18.00 18.88
N ALA A 93 0.35 -17.17 17.83
CA ALA A 93 -0.70 -16.19 17.56
C ALA A 93 -1.84 -16.75 16.69
N LYS A 94 -1.79 -18.03 16.32
CA LYS A 94 -2.76 -18.70 15.43
C LYS A 94 -4.03 -19.22 16.10
N GLN A 95 -4.22 -18.99 17.41
CA GLN A 95 -5.57 -19.10 17.96
C GLN A 95 -6.44 -18.10 17.19
N LEU A 96 -7.55 -18.59 16.59
CA LEU A 96 -8.48 -17.80 15.78
C LEU A 96 -9.13 -16.69 16.62
N ASP A 97 -8.37 -15.66 16.95
CA ASP A 97 -8.90 -14.38 17.37
C ASP A 97 -9.31 -13.63 16.10
N MET A 98 -10.58 -13.24 15.99
CA MET A 98 -11.09 -12.46 14.86
C MET A 98 -10.64 -11.00 14.91
N LYS A 99 -10.09 -10.54 16.05
CA LYS A 99 -9.66 -9.14 16.23
C LYS A 99 -8.62 -8.67 15.21
N PRO A 100 -7.56 -9.41 14.84
CA PRO A 100 -6.60 -8.99 13.83
C PRO A 100 -7.23 -8.87 12.44
N VAL A 101 -8.14 -9.78 12.09
CA VAL A 101 -8.89 -9.73 10.82
C VAL A 101 -9.78 -8.49 10.79
N ALA A 102 -10.55 -8.27 11.85
CA ALA A 102 -11.44 -7.12 11.97
C ALA A 102 -10.68 -5.79 11.90
N ARG A 103 -9.55 -5.68 12.63
CA ARG A 103 -8.69 -4.48 12.57
C ARG A 103 -8.10 -4.27 11.18
N TRP A 104 -7.69 -5.34 10.51
CA TRP A 104 -7.19 -5.26 9.14
C TRP A 104 -8.27 -4.73 8.20
N VAL A 105 -9.43 -5.38 8.13
CA VAL A 105 -10.56 -4.98 7.27
C VAL A 105 -11.00 -3.54 7.59
N PHE A 106 -11.14 -3.20 8.87
CA PHE A 106 -11.53 -1.85 9.30
C PHE A 106 -10.51 -0.79 8.90
N SER A 107 -9.22 -1.15 8.82
CA SER A 107 -8.17 -0.24 8.37
C SER A 107 -8.32 0.16 6.91
N PHE A 108 -9.00 -0.64 6.07
CA PHE A 108 -9.32 -0.29 4.69
C PHE A 108 -10.72 0.35 4.58
N VAL A 109 -11.73 -0.29 5.18
CA VAL A 109 -13.14 0.15 5.03
C VAL A 109 -13.35 1.57 5.57
N PHE A 110 -12.81 1.88 6.76
CA PHE A 110 -13.06 3.17 7.38
C PHE A 110 -12.43 4.34 6.59
N PRO A 111 -11.12 4.34 6.25
CA PRO A 111 -10.51 5.44 5.52
C PRO A 111 -11.06 5.62 4.10
N TYR A 112 -11.36 4.52 3.38
CA TYR A 112 -11.99 4.60 2.06
C TYR A 112 -13.44 5.11 2.17
N GLY A 113 -14.25 4.55 3.06
CA GLY A 113 -15.62 5.02 3.28
C GLY A 113 -15.66 6.50 3.63
N PHE A 114 -14.81 6.94 4.57
CA PHE A 114 -14.71 8.33 4.98
C PHE A 114 -14.29 9.25 3.82
N ALA A 115 -13.20 8.92 3.11
CA ALA A 115 -12.70 9.76 2.03
C ALA A 115 -13.71 9.92 0.89
N TYR A 116 -14.40 8.84 0.50
CA TYR A 116 -15.40 8.89 -0.57
C TYR A 116 -16.70 9.58 -0.13
N ILE A 117 -17.13 9.44 1.14
CA ILE A 117 -18.25 10.23 1.67
C ILE A 117 -17.92 11.71 1.64
N VAL A 118 -16.72 12.11 2.11
CA VAL A 118 -16.29 13.51 2.08
C VAL A 118 -16.19 14.02 0.64
N ALA A 119 -15.59 13.26 -0.27
CA ALA A 119 -15.48 13.65 -1.67
C ALA A 119 -16.86 13.80 -2.34
N PHE A 120 -17.80 12.91 -2.02
CA PHE A 120 -19.18 13.00 -2.47
C PHE A 120 -19.88 14.27 -1.95
N LEU A 121 -19.71 14.60 -0.66
CA LEU A 121 -20.28 15.81 -0.05
C LEU A 121 -19.68 17.10 -0.62
N VAL A 122 -18.40 17.08 -1.01
CA VAL A 122 -17.73 18.22 -1.66
C VAL A 122 -18.22 18.42 -3.11
N GLY A 123 -18.79 17.39 -3.74
CA GLY A 123 -19.47 17.50 -5.04
C GLY A 123 -18.55 17.78 -6.24
N ILE A 124 -17.23 17.70 -6.06
CA ILE A 124 -16.26 17.90 -7.14
C ILE A 124 -15.87 16.53 -7.71
N GLU A 125 -16.38 16.20 -8.90
CA GLU A 125 -16.09 14.93 -9.58
C GLU A 125 -14.58 14.67 -9.74
N THR A 126 -13.76 15.72 -9.96
CA THR A 126 -12.29 15.60 -10.01
C THR A 126 -11.68 15.10 -8.71
N VAL A 127 -12.19 15.55 -7.58
CA VAL A 127 -11.71 15.14 -6.25
C VAL A 127 -12.10 13.68 -5.96
N ILE A 128 -13.30 13.26 -6.38
CA ILE A 128 -13.75 11.86 -6.24
C ILE A 128 -12.80 10.90 -6.95
N SER A 129 -12.30 11.28 -8.14
CA SER A 129 -11.41 10.43 -8.93
C SER A 129 -10.04 10.17 -8.29
N VAL A 130 -9.58 11.05 -7.38
CA VAL A 130 -8.28 10.94 -6.70
C VAL A 130 -8.40 10.68 -5.20
N ALA A 131 -9.63 10.62 -4.67
CA ALA A 131 -9.90 10.38 -3.24
C ALA A 131 -9.30 9.06 -2.74
N TRP A 132 -9.11 8.08 -3.62
CA TRP A 132 -8.45 6.81 -3.30
C TRP A 132 -7.04 7.00 -2.76
N TYR A 133 -6.28 8.01 -3.20
CA TYR A 133 -4.91 8.24 -2.75
C TYR A 133 -4.88 8.73 -1.29
N VAL A 134 -5.80 9.62 -0.94
CA VAL A 134 -5.97 10.11 0.44
C VAL A 134 -6.51 9.00 1.34
N ALA A 135 -7.46 8.21 0.84
CA ALA A 135 -7.97 7.02 1.53
C ALA A 135 -6.85 6.01 1.82
N LEU A 136 -5.94 5.83 0.87
CA LEU A 136 -4.79 4.95 0.99
C LEU A 136 -3.81 5.45 2.05
N ALA A 137 -3.54 6.76 2.11
CA ALA A 137 -2.77 7.38 3.18
C ALA A 137 -3.40 7.10 4.56
N GLY A 138 -4.72 7.32 4.67
CA GLY A 138 -5.49 7.02 5.88
C GLY A 138 -5.41 5.53 6.24
N THR A 139 -5.52 4.64 5.26
CA THR A 139 -5.41 3.18 5.43
C THR A 139 -4.06 2.79 6.01
N MET A 140 -2.95 3.30 5.44
CA MET A 140 -1.61 3.04 5.94
C MET A 140 -1.44 3.51 7.40
N LEU A 141 -1.95 4.70 7.74
CA LEU A 141 -1.91 5.22 9.10
C LEU A 141 -2.79 4.43 10.07
N HIS A 142 -3.94 3.94 9.62
CA HIS A 142 -4.82 3.08 10.42
C HIS A 142 -4.18 1.72 10.70
N ILE A 143 -3.56 1.10 9.68
CA ILE A 143 -2.75 -0.13 9.85
C ILE A 143 -1.60 0.16 10.82
N ALA A 144 -0.94 1.30 10.69
CA ALA A 144 0.14 1.69 11.58
C ALA A 144 -0.33 1.78 13.05
N ALA A 145 -1.50 2.37 13.27
CA ALA A 145 -2.09 2.56 14.58
C ALA A 145 -2.56 1.24 15.22
N LEU A 146 -3.27 0.40 14.46
CA LEU A 146 -4.00 -0.77 14.96
C LEU A 146 -3.23 -2.09 14.87
N VAL A 147 -2.32 -2.21 13.92
CA VAL A 147 -1.60 -3.46 13.62
C VAL A 147 -0.11 -3.28 13.86
N GLU A 148 0.55 -2.38 13.12
CA GLU A 148 2.01 -2.20 13.18
C GLU A 148 2.50 -1.92 14.61
N ASN A 149 1.84 -1.00 15.32
CA ASN A 149 2.15 -0.68 16.72
C ASN A 149 2.15 -1.92 17.63
N GLU A 150 1.24 -2.87 17.42
CA GLU A 150 1.21 -4.08 18.24
C GLU A 150 2.36 -5.02 17.92
N TYR A 151 2.73 -5.13 16.65
CA TYR A 151 3.88 -5.94 16.24
C TYR A 151 5.20 -5.33 16.71
N VAL A 152 5.32 -3.99 16.70
CA VAL A 152 6.48 -3.28 17.28
C VAL A 152 6.55 -3.51 18.78
N LYS A 153 5.44 -3.36 19.52
CA LYS A 153 5.39 -3.61 20.97
C LYS A 153 5.74 -5.05 21.34
N LYS A 154 5.42 -6.01 20.47
CA LYS A 154 5.76 -7.44 20.62
C LYS A 154 7.18 -7.78 20.15
N GLY A 155 7.97 -6.79 19.70
CA GLY A 155 9.33 -7.00 19.18
C GLY A 155 9.38 -7.75 17.84
N LEU A 156 8.24 -7.95 17.18
CA LEU A 156 8.14 -8.65 15.89
C LEU A 156 8.50 -7.74 14.72
N PHE A 157 8.34 -6.42 14.89
CA PHE A 157 8.70 -5.41 13.90
C PHE A 157 9.83 -4.53 14.42
N VAL A 158 10.89 -4.42 13.64
CA VAL A 158 12.02 -3.49 13.87
C VAL A 158 11.91 -2.21 13.06
N ALA A 159 11.02 -2.18 12.06
CA ALA A 159 10.74 -1.04 11.20
C ALA A 159 9.24 -0.70 11.23
N ARG A 160 8.91 0.53 10.82
CA ARG A 160 7.54 1.03 10.74
C ARG A 160 7.11 1.44 9.33
N PRO A 161 7.00 0.47 8.38
CA PRO A 161 6.71 0.78 6.98
C PRO A 161 5.35 1.39 6.72
N PHE A 162 4.29 0.95 7.42
CA PHE A 162 2.95 1.47 7.20
C PHE A 162 2.85 2.91 7.68
N PHE A 163 3.45 3.21 8.84
CA PHE A 163 3.54 4.57 9.32
C PHE A 163 4.30 5.46 8.32
N LEU A 164 5.47 5.02 7.86
CA LEU A 164 6.28 5.76 6.91
C LEU A 164 5.52 6.02 5.60
N ALA A 165 4.92 4.99 5.02
CA ALA A 165 4.16 5.10 3.78
C ALA A 165 2.97 6.05 3.94
N GLY A 166 2.20 5.91 5.03
CA GLY A 166 1.04 6.74 5.32
C GLY A 166 1.40 8.22 5.51
N VAL A 167 2.48 8.52 6.24
CA VAL A 167 2.95 9.90 6.43
C VAL A 167 3.42 10.50 5.11
N LEU A 168 4.22 9.78 4.32
CA LEU A 168 4.69 10.28 3.03
C LEU A 168 3.51 10.56 2.09
N MET A 169 2.52 9.65 2.03
CA MET A 169 1.32 9.83 1.22
C MET A 169 0.46 11.01 1.70
N MET A 170 0.37 11.22 3.02
CA MET A 170 -0.35 12.36 3.58
C MET A 170 0.32 13.68 3.18
N ILE A 171 1.66 13.74 3.22
CA ILE A 171 2.45 14.92 2.82
C ILE A 171 2.27 15.23 1.33
N THR A 172 2.18 14.20 0.48
CA THR A 172 2.02 14.37 -0.97
C THR A 172 0.57 14.52 -1.43
N SER A 173 -0.41 14.21 -0.58
CA SER A 173 -1.84 14.30 -0.90
C SER A 173 -2.29 15.70 -1.34
N PRO A 174 -1.86 16.81 -0.70
CA PRO A 174 -2.19 18.16 -1.17
C PRO A 174 -1.77 18.42 -2.61
N LEU A 175 -0.61 17.89 -3.03
CA LEU A 175 -0.14 18.05 -4.41
C LEU A 175 -1.06 17.34 -5.40
N VAL A 176 -1.45 16.08 -5.09
CA VAL A 176 -2.37 15.30 -5.92
C VAL A 176 -3.75 15.99 -6.01
N LEU A 177 -4.28 16.44 -4.88
CA LEU A 177 -5.56 17.16 -4.82
C LEU A 177 -5.49 18.48 -5.60
N PHE A 178 -4.39 19.24 -5.47
CA PHE A 178 -4.18 20.46 -6.23
C PHE A 178 -4.17 20.19 -7.73
N THR A 179 -3.43 19.17 -8.19
CA THR A 179 -3.41 18.77 -9.60
C THR A 179 -4.80 18.38 -10.12
N ALA A 180 -5.64 17.75 -9.27
CA ALA A 180 -7.02 17.41 -9.63
C ALA A 180 -7.96 18.63 -9.67
N LEU A 181 -7.66 19.69 -8.93
CA LEU A 181 -8.45 20.93 -8.90
C LEU A 181 -8.09 21.89 -10.04
N VAL A 182 -6.84 21.87 -10.52
CA VAL A 182 -6.41 22.70 -11.66
C VAL A 182 -7.02 22.15 -12.94
N ARG A 183 -8.18 22.71 -13.32
CA ARG A 183 -8.89 22.37 -14.55
C ARG A 183 -8.13 22.88 -15.78
N ASN A 184 -7.29 22.02 -16.34
CA ASN A 184 -6.79 22.18 -17.71
C ASN A 184 -7.55 21.21 -18.61
N THR A 185 -8.24 21.71 -19.63
CA THR A 185 -8.79 20.87 -20.69
C THR A 185 -7.72 20.60 -21.72
N ALA A 186 -7.41 19.34 -22.02
CA ALA A 186 -6.75 18.98 -23.26
C ALA A 186 -7.70 18.16 -24.10
N THR A 187 -7.57 18.43 -25.39
CA THR A 187 -8.27 17.73 -26.44
C THR A 187 -7.34 16.66 -26.94
N TYR A 188 -7.70 15.40 -26.73
CA TYR A 188 -7.02 14.28 -27.34
C TYR A 188 -7.67 14.01 -28.69
N THR A 189 -6.87 14.13 -29.75
CA THR A 189 -7.24 13.77 -31.12
C THR A 189 -6.58 12.44 -31.47
N ILE A 190 -7.40 11.41 -31.65
CA ILE A 190 -6.95 10.16 -32.29
C ILE A 190 -7.37 10.26 -33.75
N GLU A 191 -6.39 10.33 -34.65
CA GLU A 191 -6.60 10.53 -36.08
C GLU A 191 -7.69 9.58 -36.61
N GLY A 192 -8.77 10.17 -37.14
CA GLY A 192 -9.87 9.46 -37.80
C GLY A 192 -10.91 8.79 -36.90
N VAL A 193 -10.77 8.79 -35.57
CA VAL A 193 -11.62 7.99 -34.66
C VAL A 193 -12.44 8.83 -33.67
N GLY A 194 -11.99 10.04 -33.32
CA GLY A 194 -12.81 10.98 -32.55
C GLY A 194 -12.04 12.07 -31.81
N HIS A 195 -12.79 13.08 -31.35
CA HIS A 195 -12.33 14.12 -30.44
C HIS A 195 -12.79 13.77 -29.01
N TRP A 196 -11.86 13.68 -28.07
CA TRP A 196 -12.20 13.62 -26.64
C TRP A 196 -11.57 14.78 -25.91
N SER A 197 -12.42 15.65 -25.37
CA SER A 197 -12.03 16.59 -24.33
C SER A 197 -12.38 15.96 -22.99
N SER A 198 -11.36 15.70 -22.19
CA SER A 198 -11.52 15.49 -20.76
C SER A 198 -10.78 16.62 -20.06
N GLU A 199 -11.22 16.99 -18.86
CA GLU A 199 -10.37 17.79 -17.99
C GLU A 199 -9.12 16.93 -17.74
N VAL A 200 -7.97 17.32 -18.29
CA VAL A 200 -6.68 16.61 -18.15
C VAL A 200 -6.28 16.47 -16.70
N ALA A 201 -6.84 17.34 -15.86
CA ALA A 201 -6.78 17.32 -14.41
C ALA A 201 -7.00 15.90 -13.83
N TYR A 202 -7.96 15.12 -14.34
CA TYR A 202 -8.23 13.76 -13.84
C TYR A 202 -7.05 12.82 -14.08
N LEU A 203 -6.53 12.83 -15.31
CA LEU A 203 -5.49 11.90 -15.76
C LEU A 203 -4.16 12.23 -15.11
N SER A 204 -3.75 13.49 -15.17
CA SER A 204 -2.47 13.94 -14.62
C SER A 204 -2.41 13.73 -13.10
N ALA A 205 -3.49 14.00 -12.38
CA ALA A 205 -3.55 13.79 -10.94
C ALA A 205 -3.50 12.30 -10.57
N ASN A 206 -4.18 11.42 -11.31
CA ASN A 206 -4.10 9.97 -11.08
C ASN A 206 -2.71 9.40 -11.43
N MET A 207 -2.09 9.84 -12.52
CA MET A 207 -0.72 9.44 -12.87
C MET A 207 0.28 9.90 -11.82
N LEU A 208 0.12 11.12 -11.31
CA LEU A 208 0.94 11.64 -10.22
C LEU A 208 0.74 10.82 -8.95
N ALA A 209 -0.51 10.55 -8.56
CA ALA A 209 -0.83 9.73 -7.39
C ALA A 209 -0.18 8.34 -7.45
N LEU A 210 -0.24 7.66 -8.60
CA LEU A 210 0.37 6.34 -8.78
C LEU A 210 1.89 6.39 -8.78
N THR A 211 2.48 7.40 -9.42
CA THR A 211 3.93 7.58 -9.43
C THR A 211 4.44 7.80 -8.00
N LEU A 212 3.76 8.64 -7.22
CA LEU A 212 4.08 8.88 -5.83
C LEU A 212 3.84 7.63 -4.97
N MET A 213 2.74 6.91 -5.16
CA MET A 213 2.48 5.64 -4.47
C MET A 213 3.61 4.63 -4.72
N LEU A 214 4.01 4.44 -5.98
CA LEU A 214 5.09 3.54 -6.36
C LEU A 214 6.42 3.93 -5.72
N ALA A 215 6.79 5.22 -5.79
CA ALA A 215 8.00 5.73 -5.17
C ALA A 215 7.99 5.54 -3.64
N ILE A 216 6.86 5.85 -2.98
CA ILE A 216 6.70 5.72 -1.53
C ILE A 216 6.78 4.25 -1.10
N TYR A 217 6.14 3.33 -1.84
CA TYR A 217 6.19 1.90 -1.50
C TYR A 217 7.56 1.30 -1.75
N PHE A 218 8.27 1.77 -2.78
CA PHE A 218 9.67 1.42 -2.98
C PHE A 218 10.56 1.88 -1.81
N VAL A 219 10.41 3.15 -1.37
CA VAL A 219 11.13 3.68 -0.21
C VAL A 219 10.78 2.93 1.07
N ALA A 220 9.51 2.67 1.34
CA ALA A 220 9.07 1.93 2.52
C ALA A 220 9.58 0.48 2.51
N SER A 221 9.65 -0.15 1.33
CA SER A 221 10.21 -1.47 1.14
C SER A 221 11.72 -1.50 1.43
N LEU A 222 12.50 -0.60 0.83
CA LEU A 222 13.95 -0.50 1.08
C LEU A 222 14.25 -0.21 2.56
N TYR A 223 13.54 0.75 3.15
CA TYR A 223 13.64 1.06 4.56
C TYR A 223 13.40 -0.17 5.44
N THR A 224 12.36 -0.95 5.11
CA THR A 224 12.03 -2.19 5.82
C THR A 224 13.12 -3.23 5.69
N PHE A 225 13.60 -3.44 4.47
CA PHE A 225 14.65 -4.39 4.15
C PHE A 225 15.95 -4.07 4.90
N PHE A 226 16.44 -2.82 4.81
CA PHE A 226 17.67 -2.41 5.50
C PHE A 226 17.56 -2.47 7.02
N LYS A 227 16.38 -2.18 7.59
CA LYS A 227 16.14 -2.34 9.02
C LYS A 227 16.15 -3.81 9.43
N ALA A 228 15.63 -4.71 8.60
CA ALA A 228 15.65 -6.15 8.85
C ALA A 228 17.07 -6.70 8.81
N GLU A 229 17.86 -6.35 7.78
CA GLU A 229 19.27 -6.74 7.67
C GLU A 229 20.09 -6.19 8.84
N GLY A 230 19.93 -4.91 9.18
CA GLY A 230 20.65 -4.29 10.29
C GLY A 230 20.36 -4.93 11.64
N ALA A 231 19.14 -5.44 11.85
CA ALA A 231 18.77 -6.18 13.05
C ALA A 231 19.43 -7.56 13.14
N MET A 232 19.70 -8.21 12.00
CA MET A 232 20.46 -9.46 11.94
C MET A 232 21.96 -9.22 12.22
N ILE A 233 22.56 -8.21 11.57
CA ILE A 233 24.02 -7.97 11.58
C ILE A 233 24.53 -7.42 12.92
N ARG A 234 23.84 -6.42 13.52
CA ARG A 234 24.33 -5.73 14.75
C ARG A 234 24.56 -6.64 15.95
N HIS A 235 24.00 -7.85 15.93
CA HIS A 235 24.15 -8.80 17.02
C HIS A 235 25.15 -9.91 16.75
N GLU A 236 25.63 -10.11 15.52
CA GLU A 236 26.79 -10.97 15.25
C GLU A 236 28.05 -10.36 15.87
N THR A 237 28.18 -9.04 15.78
CA THR A 237 29.31 -8.26 16.33
C THR A 237 29.33 -8.16 17.86
N GLN A 238 28.20 -8.41 18.53
CA GLN A 238 28.13 -8.48 20.00
C GLN A 238 28.27 -9.90 20.56
N SER A 239 28.32 -10.91 19.69
CA SER A 239 28.44 -12.33 20.07
C SER A 239 29.84 -12.91 19.81
N GLN A 240 30.76 -12.09 19.30
CA GLN A 240 32.20 -12.31 19.26
C GLN A 240 32.85 -11.58 20.45
#